data_AF-A0A3D5MPE3-F1
#
_entry.id   AF-A0A3D5MPE3-F1
#
_cell.length_a   1.000
_cell.length_b   1.000
_cell.length_c   1.000
_cell.angle_alpha   90.00
_cell.angle_beta   90.00
_cell.angle_gamma   90.00
#
_symmetry.space_group_name_H-M   'P 1'
#
loop_
_entity.id
_entity.type
_entity.pdbx_description
1 polymer ?
#
loop_
_entity_poly.entity_id
_entity_poly.type
_entity_poly.pdbx_seq_one_letter_code
_entity_poly.pdbx_strand_id
1 'polypeptide(L)'
;MTDADLIRRLRRIEGQVRGVQRMIEESRGCPEVLVQLAAVREAVNRVGVLIIALHMERCFRDERSDTPEDRMSRAKEAVEMFLKFS
;
A
#
# COMPACT_ATOMS: atom_id res chain seq x y z
N MET A 1 10.77 -8.50 4.81
CA MET A 1 9.30 -8.38 4.81
C MET A 1 8.76 -9.53 3.99
N THR A 2 7.76 -10.26 4.47
CA THR A 2 7.21 -11.44 3.78
C THR A 2 5.84 -11.15 3.20
N ASP A 3 5.39 -11.94 2.21
CA ASP A 3 4.03 -11.85 1.69
C ASP A 3 2.99 -12.02 2.82
N ALA A 4 3.30 -12.85 3.84
CA ALA A 4 2.47 -13.00 5.04
C ALA A 4 2.34 -11.70 5.86
N ASP A 5 3.38 -10.86 5.90
CA ASP A 5 3.32 -9.54 6.57
C ASP A 5 2.38 -8.57 5.85
N LEU A 6 2.42 -8.57 4.51
CA LEU A 6 1.51 -7.76 3.69
C LEU A 6 0.06 -8.18 3.93
N ILE A 7 -0.22 -9.49 3.89
CA ILE A 7 -1.56 -10.02 4.17
C ILE A 7 -2.04 -9.65 5.58
N ARG A 8 -1.18 -9.73 6.60
CA ARG A 8 -1.53 -9.29 7.95
C ARG A 8 -1.90 -7.81 8.02
N ARG A 9 -1.21 -6.95 7.28
CA ARG A 9 -1.51 -5.51 7.20
C ARG A 9 -2.83 -5.25 6.47
N LEU A 10 -3.06 -5.94 5.36
CA LEU A 10 -4.31 -5.86 4.60
C LEU A 10 -5.52 -6.30 5.44
N ARG A 11 -5.40 -7.39 6.22
CA ARG A 11 -6.45 -7.83 7.17
C ARG A 11 -6.76 -6.78 8.25
N ARG A 12 -5.75 -6.02 8.70
CA ARG A 12 -5.97 -4.90 9.64
C ARG A 12 -6.74 -3.77 8.97
N ILE A 13 -6.36 -3.40 7.74
CA ILE A 13 -7.06 -2.38 6.94
C ILE A 13 -8.51 -2.77 6.71
N GLU A 14 -8.79 -4.02 6.35
CA GLU A 14 -10.14 -4.56 6.23
C GLU A 14 -10.97 -4.38 7.52
N GLY A 15 -10.34 -4.63 8.69
CA GLY A 15 -10.94 -4.36 9.99
C GLY A 15 -11.23 -2.87 10.23
N GLN A 16 -10.35 -1.97 9.81
CA GLN A 16 -10.55 -0.53 9.92
C GLN A 16 -11.70 -0.04 9.01
N VAL A 17 -11.79 -0.54 7.77
CA VAL A 17 -12.89 -0.21 6.85
C VAL A 17 -14.23 -0.68 7.42
N ARG A 18 -14.31 -1.90 7.96
CA ARG A 18 -15.50 -2.35 8.70
C ARG A 18 -15.83 -1.48 9.90
N GLY A 19 -14.81 -0.96 10.59
CA GLY A 19 -14.99 0.02 11.66
C GLY A 19 -15.68 1.29 11.16
N VAL A 20 -15.19 1.86 10.05
CA VAL A 20 -15.78 3.04 9.42
C VAL A 20 -17.23 2.79 8.99
N GLN A 21 -17.54 1.63 8.41
CA GLN A 21 -18.92 1.26 8.05
C GLN A 21 -19.85 1.33 9.27
N ARG A 22 -19.46 0.69 10.39
CA ARG A 22 -20.24 0.76 11.64
C ARG A 22 -20.40 2.18 12.16
N MET A 23 -19.36 3.02 12.09
CA MET A 23 -19.47 4.42 12.52
C MET A 23 -20.53 5.20 11.72
N ILE A 24 -20.66 4.89 10.43
CA ILE A 24 -21.67 5.49 9.55
C ILE A 24 -23.06 4.94 9.89
N GLU A 25 -23.20 3.63 10.08
CA GLU A 25 -24.46 2.99 10.49
C GLU A 25 -24.96 3.53 11.85
N GLU A 26 -24.03 3.76 12.78
CA GLU A 26 -24.27 4.35 14.11
C GLU A 26 -24.47 5.88 14.07
N SER A 27 -24.45 6.50 12.87
CA SER A 27 -24.59 7.95 12.68
C SER A 27 -23.60 8.80 13.50
N ARG A 28 -22.35 8.33 13.63
CA ARG A 28 -21.30 9.11 14.31
C ARG A 28 -20.94 10.38 13.54
N GLY A 29 -20.41 11.36 14.26
CA GLY A 29 -20.07 12.66 13.69
C GLY A 29 -19.08 12.58 12.54
N CYS A 30 -19.34 13.35 11.48
CA CYS A 30 -18.48 13.41 10.28
C CYS A 30 -16.99 13.63 10.59
N PRO A 31 -16.58 14.49 11.54
CA PRO A 31 -15.16 14.66 11.87
C PRO A 31 -14.50 13.35 12.35
N GLU A 32 -15.18 12.57 13.17
CA GLU A 32 -14.65 11.30 13.68
C GLU A 32 -14.50 10.26 12.57
N VAL A 33 -15.49 10.19 11.67
CA VAL A 33 -15.45 9.32 10.49
C VAL A 33 -14.29 9.71 9.57
N LEU A 34 -14.10 11.01 9.32
CA LEU A 34 -13.00 11.53 8.50
C LEU A 34 -11.62 11.19 9.08
N VAL A 35 -11.47 11.25 10.41
CA VAL A 35 -10.23 10.83 11.09
C VAL A 35 -9.94 9.35 10.84
N GLN A 36 -10.94 8.48 10.94
CA GLN A 36 -10.75 7.04 10.68
C GLN A 36 -10.49 6.74 9.20
N LEU A 37 -11.16 7.44 8.28
CA LEU A 37 -10.88 7.35 6.85
C LEU A 37 -9.44 7.78 6.51
N ALA A 38 -8.94 8.85 7.14
CA ALA A 38 -7.55 9.27 6.98
C ALA A 38 -6.58 8.18 7.49
N ALA A 39 -6.89 7.54 8.62
CA ALA A 39 -6.09 6.43 9.14
C ALA A 39 -6.07 5.22 8.20
N VAL A 40 -7.20 4.91 7.55
CA VAL A 40 -7.29 3.87 6.51
C VAL A 40 -6.42 4.23 5.31
N ARG A 41 -6.53 5.45 4.78
CA ARG A 41 -5.72 5.93 3.65
C ARG A 41 -4.23 5.78 3.94
N GLU A 42 -3.79 6.25 5.10
CA GLU A 42 -2.39 6.14 5.52
C GLU A 42 -1.92 4.68 5.67
N ALA A 43 -2.78 3.79 6.16
CA ALA A 43 -2.46 2.37 6.26
C ALA A 43 -2.31 1.72 4.87
N VAL A 44 -3.18 2.06 3.92
CA VAL A 44 -3.10 1.60 2.53
C VAL A 44 -1.83 2.12 1.86
N ASN A 45 -1.53 3.41 1.98
CA ASN A 45 -0.31 4.01 1.42
C ASN A 45 0.95 3.29 1.92
N ARG A 46 1.02 3.00 3.22
CA ARG A 46 2.13 2.24 3.81
C ARG A 46 2.26 0.84 3.21
N VAL A 47 1.16 0.14 2.93
CA VAL A 47 1.21 -1.17 2.28
C VAL A 47 1.72 -1.04 0.84
N GLY A 48 1.26 -0.04 0.09
CA GLY A 48 1.72 0.23 -1.27
C GLY A 48 3.24 0.49 -1.34
N VAL A 49 3.78 1.33 -0.46
CA VAL A 49 5.23 1.57 -0.36
C VAL A 49 5.99 0.26 -0.11
N LEU A 50 5.49 -0.61 0.76
CA LEU A 50 6.14 -1.89 1.05
C LEU A 50 6.11 -2.85 -0.15
N ILE A 51 5.02 -2.86 -0.92
CA ILE A 51 4.93 -3.66 -2.15
C ILE A 51 5.94 -3.19 -3.19
N ILE A 52 6.10 -1.88 -3.36
CA ILE A 52 7.11 -1.31 -4.27
C ILE A 52 8.51 -1.69 -3.82
N ALA A 53 8.83 -1.55 -2.53
CA ALA A 53 10.13 -1.92 -2.01
C ALA A 53 10.44 -3.40 -2.28
N LEU A 54 9.46 -4.29 -2.10
CA LEU A 54 9.57 -5.72 -2.43
C LEU A 54 9.73 -5.96 -3.94
N HIS A 55 9.00 -5.21 -4.78
CA HIS A 55 9.15 -5.30 -6.23
C HIS A 55 10.54 -4.87 -6.68
N MET A 56 11.05 -3.75 -6.17
CA MET A 56 12.41 -3.27 -6.41
C MET A 56 13.45 -4.31 -5.98
N GLU A 57 13.33 -4.86 -4.76
CA GLU A 57 14.23 -5.91 -4.25
C GLU A 57 14.24 -7.15 -5.17
N ARG A 58 13.08 -7.55 -5.70
CA ARG A 58 12.96 -8.66 -6.67
C ARG A 58 13.58 -8.32 -8.02
N CYS A 59 13.33 -7.13 -8.57
CA CYS A 59 13.95 -6.65 -9.81
C CYS A 59 15.48 -6.57 -9.71
N PHE A 60 16.03 -6.19 -8.56
CA PHE A 60 17.48 -6.14 -8.38
C PHE A 60 18.10 -7.53 -8.18
N ARG A 61 17.36 -8.50 -7.63
CA ARG A 61 17.82 -9.89 -7.47
C ARG A 61 17.68 -10.72 -8.73
N ASP A 62 16.84 -10.33 -9.68
CA ASP A 62 16.71 -11.04 -10.95
C ASP A 62 17.93 -10.71 -11.82
N GLU A 63 18.92 -11.61 -11.82
CA GLU A 63 20.15 -11.51 -12.61
C GLU A 63 19.95 -11.93 -14.07
N ARG A 64 18.73 -12.32 -14.45
CA ARG A 64 18.42 -12.79 -15.80
C ARG A 64 18.35 -11.60 -16.76
N SER A 65 19.48 -11.33 -17.40
CA SER A 65 19.61 -10.61 -18.69
C SER A 65 19.20 -9.13 -18.79
N ASP A 66 18.78 -8.48 -17.72
CA ASP A 66 18.47 -7.04 -17.76
C ASP A 66 19.74 -6.20 -17.52
N THR A 67 19.99 -5.23 -18.41
CA THR A 67 21.04 -4.22 -18.23
C THR A 67 20.75 -3.34 -17.00
N PRO A 68 21.75 -2.67 -16.41
CA PRO A 68 21.51 -1.69 -15.34
C PRO A 68 20.43 -0.65 -15.70
N GLU A 69 20.39 -0.23 -16.96
CA GLU A 69 19.40 0.69 -17.51
C GLU A 69 17.97 0.10 -17.48
N ASP A 70 17.79 -1.16 -17.87
CA ASP A 70 16.49 -1.84 -17.86
C ASP A 70 15.92 -1.97 -16.43
N ARG A 71 16.80 -2.31 -15.47
CA ARG A 71 16.43 -2.40 -14.05
C ARG A 71 16.00 -1.05 -13.50
N MET A 72 16.72 0.02 -13.86
CA MET A 72 16.39 1.38 -13.45
C MET A 72 15.04 1.84 -14.06
N SER A 73 14.78 1.52 -15.32
CA SER A 73 13.52 1.85 -16.00
C SER A 73 12.32 1.20 -15.30
N ARG A 74 12.38 -0.11 -15.03
CA ARG A 74 11.30 -0.82 -14.31
C ARG A 74 11.09 -0.31 -12.88
N ALA A 75 12.18 0.01 -12.17
CA ALA A 75 12.08 0.61 -10.85
C ALA A 75 11.37 1.97 -10.89
N LYS A 76 11.68 2.80 -11.90
CA LYS A 76 11.03 4.10 -12.11
C LYS A 76 9.54 3.94 -12.42
N GLU A 77 9.16 3.02 -13.29
CA GLU A 77 7.75 2.72 -13.61
C GLU A 77 6.95 2.31 -12.36
N ALA A 78 7.52 1.45 -11.51
CA ALA A 78 6.86 1.02 -10.27
C ALA A 78 6.60 2.19 -9.29
N VAL A 79 7.55 3.12 -9.19
CA VAL A 79 7.41 4.33 -8.36
C VAL A 79 6.39 5.29 -8.97
N GLU A 80 6.45 5.56 -10.28
CA GLU A 80 5.51 6.43 -10.97
C GLU A 80 4.07 5.90 -10.89
N MET A 81 3.90 4.58 -11.02
CA MET A 81 2.59 3.95 -10.86
C MET A 81 2.01 4.23 -9.47
N PHE A 82 2.80 4.18 -8.41
CA PHE A 82 2.32 4.45 -7.06
C PHE A 82 2.02 5.93 -6.82
N LEU A 83 2.89 6.83 -7.29
CA LEU A 83 2.69 8.28 -7.14
C LEU A 83 1.43 8.78 -7.85
N LYS A 84 0.97 8.11 -8.92
CA LYS A 84 -0.30 8.43 -9.60
C LYS A 84 -1.54 8.24 -8.72
N PHE A 85 -1.47 7.41 -7.69
CA PHE A 85 -2.63 7.06 -6.84
C PHE A 85 -2.48 7.50 -5.38
N SER A 86 -1.44 8.28 -5.06
CA SER A 86 -1.10 8.76 -3.71
C SER A 86 -1.76 10.09 -3.35
#